data_AF-F6DML9-F1
#
_entry.id   AF-F6DML9-F1
#
_cell.length_a   1.000
_cell.length_b   1.000
_cell.length_c   1.000
_cell.angle_alpha   90.00
_cell.angle_beta   90.00
_cell.angle_gamma   90.00
#
_symmetry.space_group_name_H-M   'P 1'
#
loop_
_entity.id
_entity.type
_entity.pdbx_description
1 polymer ?
#
loop_
_entity_poly.entity_id
_entity_poly.type
_entity_poly.pdbx_seq_one_letter_code
_entity_poly.pdbx_strand_id
1 'polypeptide(L)' 'MRDIRNARGKLVCRLDEKAGVVEIVHKGCKTLICFKPDGTAEIINTEAA' A
#
# COMPACT_ATOMS: atom_id res chain seq x y z
N MET A 1 6.60 -5.47 -5.61
CA MET A 1 5.85 -4.20 -5.49
C MET A 1 6.54 -3.09 -6.27
N ARG A 2 5.79 -2.21 -6.94
CA ARG A 2 6.26 -1.02 -7.67
C ARG A 2 6.10 0.21 -6.78
N ASP A 3 7.14 1.04 -6.67
CA ASP A 3 7.07 2.34 -6.00
C ASP A 3 6.13 3.29 -6.74
N ILE A 4 5.18 3.89 -6.03
CA ILE A 4 4.32 4.97 -6.52
C ILE A 4 4.76 6.28 -5.88
N ARG A 5 5.11 7.25 -6.72
CA ARG A 5 5.62 8.55 -6.31
C ARG A 5 4.64 9.65 -6.72
N ASN A 6 4.56 10.70 -5.91
CA ASN A 6 3.78 11.87 -6.28
C ASN A 6 4.50 12.74 -7.34
N ALA A 7 3.87 13.81 -7.80
CA ALA A 7 4.42 14.74 -8.79
C ALA A 7 5.75 15.42 -8.38
N ARG A 8 6.13 15.34 -7.08
CA ARG A 8 7.41 15.84 -6.56
C ARG A 8 8.45 14.73 -6.40
N GLY A 9 8.18 13.52 -6.89
CA GLY A 9 9.08 12.36 -6.80
C GLY A 9 9.13 11.68 -5.42
N LYS A 10 8.34 12.13 -4.44
CA LYS A 10 8.30 11.53 -3.10
C LYS A 10 7.50 10.23 -3.11
N LEU A 11 8.03 9.19 -2.49
CA LEU A 11 7.32 7.91 -2.30
C LEU A 11 6.03 8.12 -1.50
N VAL A 12 4.93 7.61 -2.03
CA VAL A 12 3.59 7.64 -1.39
C VAL A 12 3.21 6.25 -0.90
N CYS A 13 3.32 5.25 -1.77
CA CYS A 13 2.99 3.86 -1.48
C CYS A 13 3.74 2.92 -2.42
N ARG A 14 3.62 1.62 -2.18
CA ARG A 14 4.04 0.58 -3.13
C ARG A 14 2.83 -0.23 -3.55
N LEU A 15 2.77 -0.58 -4.83
CA LEU A 15 1.67 -1.34 -5.41
C LEU A 15 2.16 -2.71 -5.87
N ASP A 16 1.48 -3.77 -5.45
CA ASP A 16 1.54 -5.06 -6.11
C ASP A 16 0.31 -5.21 -7.03
N GLU A 17 0.52 -4.98 -8.33
CA GLU A 17 -0.56 -5.04 -9.32
C GLU A 17 -1.11 -6.46 -9.50
N LYS A 18 -0.28 -7.50 -9.29
CA LYS A 18 -0.70 -8.89 -9.45
C LYS A 18 -1.53 -9.35 -8.26
N ALA A 19 -1.13 -8.94 -7.05
CA ALA A 19 -1.83 -9.30 -5.83
C ALA A 19 -2.98 -8.34 -5.48
N GLY A 20 -3.10 -7.19 -6.15
CA GLY A 20 -4.08 -6.15 -5.80
C GLY A 20 -3.80 -5.52 -4.43
N VAL A 21 -2.53 -5.34 -4.07
CA VAL A 21 -2.13 -4.87 -2.73
C VAL A 21 -1.47 -3.49 -2.81
N VAL A 22 -1.91 -2.57 -1.96
CA VAL A 22 -1.24 -1.27 -1.73
C VAL A 22 -0.62 -1.27 -0.35
N GLU A 23 0.68 -1.00 -0.28
CA GLU A 23 1.43 -0.78 0.95
C GLU A 23 1.68 0.72 1.17
N ILE A 24 1.24 1.23 2.31
CA ILE A 24 1.52 2.59 2.76
C ILE A 24 2.37 2.50 4.02
N VAL A 25 3.53 3.14 4.02
CA VAL A 25 4.37 3.29 5.22
C VAL A 25 4.42 4.77 5.60
N HIS A 26 3.93 5.10 6.79
CA HIS A 26 3.89 6.46 7.28
C HIS A 26 4.22 6.50 8.78
N LYS A 27 5.23 7.29 9.15
CA LYS A 27 5.65 7.51 10.55
C LYS A 27 5.89 6.21 11.34
N GLY A 28 6.55 5.23 10.72
CA GLY A 28 6.81 3.94 11.38
C GLY A 28 5.59 3.03 11.50
N CYS A 29 4.46 3.36 10.87
CA CYS A 29 3.31 2.48 10.73
C CYS A 29 3.19 2.00 9.29
N LYS A 30 2.75 0.75 9.10
CA LYS A 30 2.47 0.14 7.81
C LYS A 30 0.98 -0.19 7.72
N THR A 31 0.37 0.20 6.62
CA THR A 31 -1.00 -0.17 6.24
C THR A 31 -0.96 -0.94 4.93
N LEU A 32 -1.55 -2.14 4.91
CA LEU A 32 -1.81 -2.92 3.70
C LEU A 32 -3.28 -2.82 3.34
N ILE A 33 -3.56 -2.47 2.09
CA ILE A 33 -4.91 -2.48 1.51
C ILE A 33 -4.93 -3.57 0.45
N CYS A 34 -5.71 -4.62 0.67
CA CYS A 34 -5.83 -5.77 -0.22
C CYS A 34 -7.19 -5.73 -0.93
N PHE A 35 -7.19 -5.43 -2.23
CA PHE A 35 -8.41 -5.40 -3.04
C PHE A 35 -8.85 -6.80 -3.42
N LYS A 36 -10.12 -7.11 -3.16
CA LYS A 36 -10.74 -8.41 -3.45
C LYS A 36 -11.52 -8.35 -4.77
N PRO A 37 -11.70 -9.49 -5.47
CA PRO A 37 -12.47 -9.55 -6.72
C PRO A 37 -13.93 -9.10 -6.60
N ASP A 38 -14.50 -9.13 -5.38
CA ASP A 38 -15.86 -8.65 -5.08
C ASP A 38 -15.96 -7.12 -4.96
N GLY A 39 -14.86 -6.40 -5.18
CA GLY A 39 -14.78 -4.95 -5.09
C GLY A 39 -14.58 -4.42 -3.67
N THR A 40 -14.50 -5.28 -2.66
CA THR A 40 -14.18 -4.89 -1.28
C THR A 40 -12.67 -4.78 -1.07
N ALA A 41 -12.27 -4.17 0.05
CA ALA A 41 -10.89 -4.10 0.47
C ALA A 41 -10.74 -4.57 1.92
N GLU A 42 -9.71 -5.36 2.16
CA GLU A 42 -9.25 -5.71 3.51
C GLU A 42 -8.11 -4.80 3.93
N ILE A 43 -8.15 -4.32 5.18
CA ILE A 43 -7.20 -3.34 5.71
C ILE A 43 -6.46 -3.96 6.89
N ILE A 44 -5.12 -4.00 6.80
CA ILE A 44 -4.24 -4.53 7.85
C ILE A 44 -3.28 -3.42 8.28
N ASN A 45 -3.26 -3.10 9.58
CA ASN A 45 -2.36 -2.10 10.14
C ASN A 45 -1.35 -2.77 11.08
N THR A 46 -0.06 -2.47 10.90
CA THR A 46 1.02 -2.94 11.76
C THR A 46 2.00 -1.81 12.03
N GLU A 47 2.79 -1.92 13.09
CA GLU A 47 4.01 -1.12 13.19
C GLU A 47 5.00 -1.59 12.09
N ALA A 48 5.73 -0.66 11.50
CA ALA A 48 6.79 -0.92 10.53
C ALA A 48 8.09 -1.14 11.30
N ALA A 49 8.63 -2.36 11.21
CA ALA A 49 9.93 -2.72 11.79
C ALA A 49 11.09 -2.02 11.08
#